data_AF-A0A1W9R471-F1
#
_entry.id   AF-A0A1W9R471-F1
#
_cell.length_a   1.000
_cell.length_b   1.000
_cell.length_c   1.000
_cell.angle_alpha   90.00
_cell.angle_beta   90.00
_cell.angle_gamma   90.00
#
_symmetry.space_group_name_H-M   'P 1'
#
loop_
_entity.id
_entity.type
_entity.pdbx_description
1 polymer ?
#
loop_
_entity_poly.entity_id
_entity_poly.type
_entity_poly.pdbx_seq_one_letter_code
_entity_poly.pdbx_strand_id
1 'polypeptide(L)'
;MEEKIKKRVKVIITSLFVFSSIIVSLVFPQKMNFKEVSKAPSSPVPHFPIQKSLFKSKDDYIKEVREKINGIIFYPQEAKRKNLTGTVKVEFTIDSQGKVQNPHIIQSSGFSTLDDATLFFIKAANTVSSLPSPLFIGEKEIKLVMPIKFSLPSSQERHQRILKALQKESKKSSGRISFMKKKNLGIEENRLLSLLNNEDLKTLFSLAKKNSQPLKVAMDQIYLAQIKTKEAFRNLFPALGVEYTSTKGETIVDPYKSKSYGIKMEHILYDHKQRKLSWQREKINVAIARKNYEKIENNLLFEVLKAYYQVYTEKKALEAIEIQVSIRES
;
A
#
# COMPACT_ATOMS: atom_id res chain seq x y z
N MET A 1 -4.58 36.20 72.52
CA MET A 1 -6.04 36.15 72.33
C MET A 1 -6.33 36.86 71.03
N GLU A 2 -6.89 36.31 69.96
CA GLU A 2 -7.38 35.00 69.57
C GLU A 2 -7.33 35.05 68.03
N GLU A 3 -6.55 34.19 67.39
CA GLU A 3 -7.06 33.05 66.62
C GLU A 3 -8.06 33.36 65.49
N LYS A 4 -7.62 32.98 64.27
CA LYS A 4 -8.40 32.44 63.14
C LYS A 4 -9.35 33.39 62.39
N ILE A 5 -8.96 33.70 61.14
CA ILE A 5 -9.71 33.31 59.91
C ILE A 5 -8.65 33.13 58.79
N LYS A 6 -8.15 31.91 58.57
CA LYS A 6 -8.53 31.00 57.46
C LYS A 6 -8.50 31.61 56.03
N LYS A 7 -7.34 31.46 55.38
CA LYS A 7 -7.13 30.54 54.23
C LYS A 7 -8.26 30.49 53.18
N ARG A 8 -8.17 31.25 52.08
CA ARG A 8 -8.73 30.91 50.74
C ARG A 8 -7.99 31.63 49.60
N VAL A 9 -6.88 31.06 49.13
CA VAL A 9 -6.39 31.33 47.76
C VAL A 9 -7.17 30.42 46.82
N LYS A 10 -8.01 31.02 45.98
CA LYS A 10 -8.91 30.36 45.05
C LYS A 10 -8.09 29.90 43.84
N VAL A 11 -7.68 28.63 43.85
CA VAL A 11 -7.11 27.95 42.66
C VAL A 11 -8.26 27.71 41.68
N ILE A 12 -8.27 28.43 40.57
CA ILE A 12 -9.20 28.21 39.46
C ILE A 12 -8.51 27.26 38.47
N ILE A 13 -8.98 26.02 38.44
CA ILE A 13 -8.66 25.02 37.41
C ILE A 13 -9.65 25.26 36.27
N THR A 14 -9.19 25.80 35.14
CA THR A 14 -9.96 25.80 33.89
C THR A 14 -9.37 24.81 32.91
N SER A 15 -10.16 23.77 32.68
CA SER A 15 -10.01 22.68 31.72
C SER A 15 -9.94 23.17 30.26
N LEU A 16 -9.00 22.59 29.52
CA LEU A 16 -9.06 22.14 28.13
C LEU A 16 -10.38 22.40 27.37
N PHE A 17 -10.32 23.05 26.21
CA PHE A 17 -10.95 22.56 24.96
C PHE A 17 -10.35 23.26 23.74
N VAL A 18 -9.78 22.45 22.84
CA VAL A 18 -9.19 22.84 21.55
C VAL A 18 -10.30 22.76 20.49
N PHE A 19 -10.58 23.85 19.77
CA PHE A 19 -11.36 23.80 18.54
C PHE A 19 -10.45 24.03 17.32
N SER A 20 -10.15 22.92 16.64
CA SER A 20 -9.60 22.86 15.29
C SER A 20 -10.71 23.25 14.30
N SER A 21 -10.64 24.45 13.74
CA SER A 21 -11.53 24.87 12.65
C SER A 21 -10.92 24.45 11.30
N ILE A 22 -11.55 23.45 10.66
CA ILE A 22 -11.24 23.00 9.30
C ILE A 22 -12.24 23.69 8.37
N ILE A 23 -11.74 24.58 7.50
CA ILE A 23 -12.51 25.17 6.40
C ILE A 23 -12.32 24.25 5.19
N VAL A 24 -13.41 23.62 4.73
CA VAL A 24 -13.45 22.86 3.47
C VAL A 24 -14.13 23.72 2.40
N SER A 25 -13.40 23.91 1.31
CA SER A 25 -13.73 24.70 0.12
C SER A 25 -14.94 24.19 -0.67
N LEU A 26 -15.74 25.11 -1.19
CA LEU A 26 -16.71 24.90 -2.27
C LEU A 26 -16.14 25.49 -3.56
N VAL A 27 -15.77 24.63 -4.51
CA VAL A 27 -15.46 25.01 -5.90
C VAL A 27 -16.22 24.06 -6.81
N PHE A 28 -17.24 24.59 -7.49
CA PHE A 28 -17.97 23.90 -8.55
C PHE A 28 -17.27 24.11 -9.90
N PRO A 29 -17.10 23.06 -10.72
CA PRO A 29 -16.89 23.23 -12.15
C PRO A 29 -18.13 22.85 -12.99
N GLN A 30 -18.22 23.54 -14.12
CA GLN A 30 -19.34 23.71 -15.04
C GLN A 30 -19.64 22.48 -15.92
N LYS A 31 -20.89 22.43 -16.41
CA LYS A 31 -21.35 21.52 -17.47
C LYS A 31 -20.64 21.83 -18.80
N MET A 32 -20.03 20.81 -19.41
CA MET A 32 -19.73 20.82 -20.85
C MET A 32 -20.78 19.98 -21.60
N ASN A 33 -21.37 20.62 -22.61
CA ASN A 33 -22.37 20.09 -23.52
C ASN A 33 -21.65 19.56 -24.76
N PHE A 34 -21.87 18.31 -25.16
CA PHE A 34 -21.46 17.81 -26.47
C PHE A 34 -22.68 17.37 -27.27
N LYS A 35 -22.85 18.12 -28.36
CA LYS A 35 -23.82 17.98 -29.43
C LYS A 35 -23.59 16.65 -30.17
N GLU A 36 -24.68 15.96 -30.50
CA GLU A 36 -24.69 14.79 -31.36
C GLU A 36 -23.99 15.05 -32.71
N VAL A 37 -23.19 14.07 -33.15
CA VAL A 37 -22.74 13.96 -34.55
C VAL A 37 -23.08 12.55 -35.06
N SER A 38 -24.06 12.56 -35.97
CA SER A 38 -24.41 11.64 -37.06
C SER A 38 -23.64 10.32 -37.30
N LYS A 39 -24.44 9.24 -37.43
CA LYS A 39 -24.37 8.08 -38.37
C LYS A 39 -23.43 8.27 -39.58
N ALA A 40 -22.65 7.31 -40.11
CA ALA A 40 -22.94 5.95 -40.66
C ALA A 40 -21.60 5.28 -41.13
N PRO A 41 -21.53 4.19 -41.93
CA PRO A 41 -21.98 2.79 -41.78
C PRO A 41 -20.86 1.72 -42.00
N SER A 42 -21.22 0.45 -41.74
CA SER A 42 -20.87 -0.79 -42.48
C SER A 42 -19.85 -1.83 -41.92
N SER A 43 -20.41 -3.03 -41.70
CA SER A 43 -19.85 -4.40 -41.91
C SER A 43 -19.06 -5.06 -40.76
N PRO A 44 -18.97 -6.41 -40.73
CA PRO A 44 -19.91 -7.32 -40.07
C PRO A 44 -19.24 -8.06 -38.89
N VAL A 45 -19.97 -8.30 -37.79
CA VAL A 45 -19.47 -9.10 -36.68
C VAL A 45 -20.01 -10.54 -36.79
N PRO A 46 -19.14 -11.56 -36.75
CA PRO A 46 -19.44 -12.94 -37.13
C PRO A 46 -20.45 -13.63 -36.21
N HIS A 47 -21.21 -14.54 -36.81
CA HIS A 47 -22.05 -15.52 -36.13
C HIS A 47 -21.20 -16.44 -35.26
N PHE A 48 -21.53 -16.55 -33.96
CA PHE A 48 -21.04 -17.60 -33.08
C PHE A 48 -22.14 -18.63 -32.80
N PRO A 49 -21.78 -19.92 -32.68
CA PRO A 49 -22.72 -21.03 -32.69
C PRO A 49 -23.57 -21.08 -31.42
N ILE A 50 -24.84 -21.41 -31.62
CA ILE A 50 -25.85 -21.70 -30.61
C ILE A 50 -25.37 -22.87 -29.73
N GLN A 51 -25.12 -22.62 -28.44
CA GLN A 51 -24.78 -23.68 -27.48
C GLN A 51 -26.03 -24.28 -26.84
N LYS A 52 -26.07 -25.60 -26.95
CA LYS A 52 -27.03 -26.58 -26.43
C LYS A 52 -27.25 -26.45 -24.91
N SER A 53 -28.51 -26.59 -24.49
CA SER A 53 -29.09 -26.37 -23.15
C SER A 53 -28.22 -26.72 -21.91
N LEU A 54 -27.91 -25.71 -21.09
CA LEU A 54 -27.04 -25.76 -19.90
C LEU A 54 -27.76 -26.06 -18.54
N PHE A 55 -29.08 -26.16 -18.51
CA PHE A 55 -29.86 -26.16 -17.26
C PHE A 55 -30.60 -27.48 -17.04
N LYS A 56 -30.43 -28.10 -15.87
CA LYS A 56 -31.09 -29.37 -15.51
C LYS A 56 -32.48 -29.17 -14.89
N SER A 57 -32.75 -28.02 -14.29
CA SER A 57 -34.02 -27.67 -13.64
C SER A 57 -34.31 -26.16 -13.70
N LYS A 58 -35.57 -25.77 -13.45
CA LYS A 58 -35.98 -24.35 -13.33
C LYS A 58 -35.20 -23.64 -12.20
N ASP A 59 -34.93 -24.35 -11.11
CA ASP A 59 -34.21 -23.79 -9.94
C ASP A 59 -32.73 -23.52 -10.23
N ASP A 60 -32.08 -24.37 -11.03
CA ASP A 60 -30.69 -24.15 -11.46
C ASP A 60 -30.56 -22.88 -12.32
N TYR A 61 -31.54 -22.64 -13.19
CA TYR A 61 -31.59 -21.41 -13.98
C TYR A 61 -31.78 -20.17 -13.09
N ILE A 62 -32.73 -20.21 -12.15
CA ILE A 62 -32.95 -19.11 -11.19
C ILE A 62 -31.71 -18.87 -10.33
N LYS A 63 -30.98 -19.92 -9.96
CA LYS A 63 -29.72 -19.83 -9.21
C LYS A 63 -28.62 -19.15 -10.02
N GLU A 64 -28.44 -19.52 -11.30
CA GLU A 64 -27.45 -18.86 -12.16
C GLU A 64 -27.79 -17.39 -12.38
N VAL A 65 -29.06 -17.06 -12.66
CA VAL A 65 -29.53 -15.68 -12.79
C VAL A 65 -29.21 -14.89 -11.53
N ARG A 66 -29.47 -15.47 -10.34
CA ARG A 66 -29.13 -14.86 -9.06
C ARG A 66 -27.62 -14.62 -8.90
N GLU A 67 -26.79 -15.59 -9.26
CA GLU A 67 -25.34 -15.48 -9.17
C GLU A 67 -24.78 -14.42 -10.12
N LYS A 68 -25.26 -14.37 -11.37
CA LYS A 68 -24.85 -13.36 -12.34
C LYS A 68 -25.22 -11.95 -11.90
N ILE A 69 -26.44 -11.75 -11.41
CA ILE A 69 -26.88 -10.44 -10.94
C ILE A 69 -26.10 -10.03 -9.68
N ASN A 70 -25.92 -10.95 -8.71
CA ASN A 70 -25.11 -10.67 -7.52
C ASN A 70 -23.64 -10.38 -7.84
N GLY A 71 -23.09 -10.95 -8.92
CA GLY A 71 -21.73 -10.69 -9.37
C GLY A 71 -21.51 -9.28 -9.94
N ILE A 72 -22.57 -8.63 -10.43
CA ILE A 72 -22.52 -7.28 -11.02
C ILE A 72 -22.80 -6.19 -9.97
N ILE A 73 -23.50 -6.54 -8.88
CA ILE A 73 -23.89 -5.58 -7.86
C ILE A 73 -22.66 -5.12 -7.05
N PHE A 74 -22.34 -3.84 -7.16
CA PHE A 74 -21.30 -3.20 -6.36
C PHE A 74 -21.87 -2.45 -5.16
N TYR A 75 -21.16 -2.47 -4.04
CA TYR A 75 -21.54 -1.71 -2.85
C TYR A 75 -21.26 -0.21 -3.06
N PRO A 76 -22.26 0.68 -2.96
CA PRO A 76 -22.02 2.12 -3.10
C PRO A 76 -21.03 2.63 -2.06
N GLN A 77 -20.06 3.45 -2.48
CA GLN A 77 -19.02 3.96 -1.58
C GLN A 77 -19.61 4.79 -0.43
N GLU A 78 -20.69 5.52 -0.69
CA GLU A 78 -21.39 6.32 0.31
C GLU A 78 -22.07 5.45 1.37
N ALA A 79 -22.79 4.40 0.95
CA ALA A 79 -23.40 3.43 1.86
C ALA A 79 -22.34 2.67 2.68
N LYS A 80 -21.18 2.39 2.08
CA LYS A 80 -20.03 1.76 2.75
C LYS A 80 -19.41 2.67 3.81
N ARG A 81 -19.28 3.98 3.55
CA ARG A 81 -18.78 4.97 4.53
C ARG A 81 -19.72 5.15 5.71
N LYS A 82 -21.03 5.10 5.45
CA LYS A 82 -22.09 5.23 6.46
C LYS A 82 -22.47 3.91 7.16
N ASN A 83 -21.79 2.81 6.82
CA ASN A 83 -22.06 1.45 7.33
C ASN A 83 -23.53 0.98 7.17
N LEU A 84 -24.22 1.43 6.11
CA LEU A 84 -25.63 1.12 5.88
C LEU A 84 -25.78 -0.29 5.34
N THR A 85 -26.45 -1.19 6.06
CA THR A 85 -26.69 -2.59 5.64
C THR A 85 -28.18 -2.87 5.54
N GLY A 86 -28.59 -3.78 4.66
CA GLY A 86 -30.01 -4.14 4.50
C GLY A 86 -30.24 -5.11 3.36
N THR A 87 -31.49 -5.54 3.18
CA THR A 87 -31.90 -6.42 2.09
C THR A 87 -32.95 -5.70 1.23
N VAL A 88 -32.66 -5.50 -0.05
CA VAL A 88 -33.61 -4.95 -1.03
C VAL A 88 -34.28 -6.13 -1.72
N LYS A 89 -35.62 -6.18 -1.79
CA LYS A 89 -36.30 -7.14 -2.67
C LYS A 89 -36.75 -6.43 -3.93
N VAL A 90 -36.27 -6.92 -5.07
CA VAL A 90 -36.60 -6.37 -6.39
C VAL A 90 -37.32 -7.41 -7.21
N GLU A 91 -38.34 -6.93 -7.91
CA GLU A 91 -39.13 -7.67 -8.86
C GLU A 91 -38.82 -7.18 -10.28
N PHE A 92 -38.58 -8.11 -11.19
CA PHE A 92 -38.29 -7.82 -12.59
C PHE A 92 -38.70 -8.99 -13.48
N THR A 93 -38.87 -8.72 -14.77
CA THR A 93 -39.25 -9.72 -15.77
C THR A 93 -38.07 -10.07 -16.66
N ILE A 94 -37.92 -11.34 -17.03
CA ILE A 94 -36.92 -11.80 -18.00
C ILE A 94 -37.64 -12.33 -19.24
N ASP A 95 -37.30 -11.80 -20.42
CA ASP A 95 -37.79 -12.26 -21.71
C ASP A 95 -37.03 -13.51 -22.20
N SER A 96 -37.59 -14.24 -23.15
CA SER A 96 -37.01 -15.36 -23.89
C SER A 96 -35.53 -15.18 -24.29
N GLN A 97 -35.12 -13.95 -24.63
CA GLN A 97 -33.73 -13.60 -24.99
C GLN A 97 -32.82 -13.31 -23.79
N GLY A 98 -33.30 -13.43 -22.56
CA GLY A 98 -32.56 -13.13 -21.33
C GLY A 98 -32.51 -11.64 -21.00
N LYS A 99 -33.30 -10.79 -21.68
CA LYS A 99 -33.34 -9.35 -21.40
C LYS A 99 -34.15 -9.07 -20.13
N VAL A 100 -33.58 -8.29 -19.21
CA VAL A 100 -34.24 -7.87 -17.98
C VAL A 100 -35.10 -6.63 -18.25
N GLN A 101 -36.38 -6.69 -17.88
CA GLN A 101 -37.37 -5.64 -18.10
C GLN A 101 -38.10 -5.28 -16.81
N ASN A 102 -38.58 -4.03 -16.73
CA ASN A 102 -39.42 -3.50 -15.67
C ASN A 102 -38.95 -3.74 -14.21
N PRO A 103 -37.68 -3.48 -13.87
CA PRO A 103 -37.21 -3.65 -12.50
C PRO A 103 -37.84 -2.61 -11.57
N HIS A 104 -38.49 -3.07 -10.50
CA HIS A 104 -39.05 -2.23 -9.45
C HIS A 104 -38.88 -2.86 -8.07
N ILE A 105 -38.81 -2.01 -7.04
CA ILE A 105 -38.57 -2.44 -5.67
C ILE A 105 -39.91 -2.78 -5.03
N ILE A 106 -40.05 -4.02 -4.55
CA ILE A 106 -41.22 -4.46 -3.78
C ILE A 106 -41.01 -4.32 -2.28
N GLN A 107 -39.75 -4.33 -1.83
CA GLN A 107 -39.39 -4.09 -0.43
C GLN A 107 -38.07 -3.32 -0.37
N SER A 108 -38.16 -2.10 0.17
CA SER A 108 -37.01 -1.24 0.43
C SER A 108 -36.10 -1.84 1.51
N SER A 109 -34.80 -1.58 1.40
CA SER A 109 -33.83 -1.86 2.48
C SER A 109 -33.92 -0.91 3.67
N GLY A 110 -34.73 0.15 3.57
CA GLY A 110 -34.78 1.26 4.53
C GLY A 110 -33.81 2.40 4.21
N PHE A 111 -32.97 2.27 3.15
CA PHE A 111 -32.02 3.29 2.72
C PHE A 111 -32.08 3.50 1.21
N SER A 112 -32.46 4.71 0.77
CA SER A 112 -32.56 5.07 -0.66
C SER A 112 -31.27 4.81 -1.43
N THR A 113 -30.10 5.04 -0.81
CA THR A 113 -28.80 4.80 -1.44
C THR A 113 -28.56 3.34 -1.86
N LEU A 114 -29.15 2.37 -1.14
CA LEU A 114 -29.02 0.95 -1.48
C LEU A 114 -30.06 0.56 -2.53
N ASP A 115 -31.27 1.09 -2.40
CA ASP A 115 -32.39 0.89 -3.31
C ASP A 115 -32.09 1.42 -4.72
N ASP A 116 -31.60 2.66 -4.83
CA ASP A 116 -31.23 3.31 -6.10
C ASP A 116 -30.08 2.57 -6.79
N ALA A 117 -29.09 2.15 -6.00
CA ALA A 117 -27.96 1.37 -6.50
C ALA A 117 -28.42 0.03 -7.07
N THR A 118 -29.32 -0.66 -6.36
CA THR A 118 -29.91 -1.91 -6.84
C THR A 118 -30.64 -1.71 -8.18
N LEU A 119 -31.48 -0.69 -8.30
CA LEU A 119 -32.18 -0.40 -9.55
C LEU A 119 -31.21 -0.05 -10.69
N PHE A 120 -30.17 0.71 -10.39
CA PHE A 120 -29.13 1.07 -11.35
C PHE A 120 -28.41 -0.18 -11.90
N PHE A 121 -27.97 -1.09 -11.02
CA PHE A 121 -27.24 -2.29 -11.45
C PHE A 121 -28.12 -3.28 -12.21
N ILE A 122 -29.39 -3.46 -11.81
CA ILE A 122 -30.30 -4.36 -12.52
C ILE A 122 -30.63 -3.80 -13.91
N LYS A 123 -30.79 -2.48 -14.05
CA LYS A 123 -30.94 -1.83 -15.36
C LYS A 123 -29.66 -1.96 -16.20
N ALA A 124 -28.49 -1.78 -15.59
CA ALA A 124 -27.20 -1.88 -16.28
C ALA A 124 -26.84 -3.31 -16.71
N ALA A 125 -27.35 -4.33 -15.99
CA ALA A 125 -27.11 -5.73 -16.31
C ALA A 125 -27.63 -6.12 -17.70
N ASN A 126 -28.61 -5.40 -18.27
CA ASN A 126 -29.19 -5.44 -19.63
C ASN A 126 -29.59 -6.84 -20.18
N THR A 127 -28.71 -7.83 -20.13
CA THR A 127 -28.91 -9.22 -20.57
C THR A 127 -28.35 -10.20 -19.54
N VAL A 128 -29.20 -11.10 -19.06
CA VAL A 128 -28.82 -12.33 -18.34
C VAL A 128 -28.93 -13.53 -19.29
N SER A 129 -28.68 -14.75 -18.80
CA SER A 129 -28.79 -15.97 -19.63
C SER A 129 -30.16 -16.08 -20.29
N SER A 130 -30.18 -16.41 -21.59
CA SER A 130 -31.41 -16.65 -22.35
C SER A 130 -32.27 -17.74 -21.70
N LEU A 131 -33.58 -17.66 -21.86
CA LEU A 131 -34.50 -18.57 -21.22
C LEU A 131 -34.34 -19.99 -21.81
N PRO A 132 -34.06 -21.03 -20.99
CA PRO A 132 -33.80 -22.36 -21.52
C PRO A 132 -35.10 -23.08 -21.90
N SER A 133 -35.37 -23.18 -23.21
CA SER A 133 -36.34 -24.14 -23.78
C SER A 133 -35.69 -25.54 -23.73
N PRO A 134 -36.18 -26.51 -22.93
CA PRO A 134 -37.57 -26.94 -22.76
C PRO A 134 -38.17 -26.73 -21.34
N LEU A 135 -37.51 -25.96 -20.47
CA LEU A 135 -37.95 -25.83 -19.07
C LEU A 135 -39.15 -24.91 -18.91
N PHE A 136 -39.36 -23.96 -19.83
CA PHE A 136 -40.40 -22.93 -19.77
C PHE A 136 -41.26 -22.92 -21.05
N ILE A 137 -41.83 -24.07 -21.40
CA ILE A 137 -42.64 -24.25 -22.62
C ILE A 137 -43.90 -23.38 -22.54
N GLY A 138 -44.05 -22.43 -23.48
CA GLY A 138 -45.22 -21.55 -23.60
C GLY A 138 -45.13 -20.24 -22.80
N GLU A 139 -44.14 -20.08 -21.93
CA GLU A 139 -43.91 -18.84 -21.19
C GLU A 139 -42.97 -17.92 -22.01
N LYS A 140 -43.48 -16.75 -22.44
CA LYS A 140 -42.68 -15.76 -23.19
C LYS A 140 -41.81 -14.91 -22.27
N GLU A 141 -42.26 -14.71 -21.03
CA GLU A 141 -41.59 -13.89 -20.01
C GLU A 141 -41.80 -14.50 -18.64
N ILE A 142 -40.80 -14.36 -17.75
CA ILE A 142 -40.87 -14.85 -16.37
C ILE A 142 -40.67 -13.72 -15.40
N LYS A 143 -41.58 -13.63 -14.44
CA LYS A 143 -41.55 -12.69 -13.34
C LYS A 143 -40.76 -13.28 -12.16
N LEU A 144 -39.69 -12.61 -11.74
CA LEU A 144 -38.83 -13.06 -10.64
C LEU A 144 -38.75 -12.02 -9.53
N VAL A 145 -38.73 -12.51 -8.29
CA VAL A 145 -38.49 -11.72 -7.09
C VAL A 145 -37.17 -12.15 -6.47
N MET A 146 -36.23 -11.22 -6.33
CA MET A 146 -34.90 -11.51 -5.80
C MET A 146 -34.55 -10.64 -4.59
N PRO A 147 -34.17 -11.25 -3.45
CA PRO A 147 -33.58 -10.52 -2.33
C PRO A 147 -32.09 -10.28 -2.55
N ILE A 148 -31.66 -9.02 -2.50
CA ILE A 148 -30.26 -8.59 -2.58
C ILE A 148 -29.82 -8.13 -1.21
N LYS A 149 -28.88 -8.87 -0.60
CA LYS A 149 -28.37 -8.57 0.74
C LYS A 149 -27.08 -7.75 0.66
N PHE A 150 -27.12 -6.53 1.19
CA PHE A 150 -25.94 -5.71 1.43
C PHE A 150 -25.43 -5.94 2.86
N SER A 151 -24.35 -6.70 2.98
CA SER A 151 -23.64 -6.89 4.26
C SER A 151 -22.22 -6.36 4.18
N LEU A 152 -21.79 -5.69 5.25
CA LEU A 152 -20.40 -5.33 5.46
C LEU A 152 -19.75 -6.37 6.39
N PRO A 153 -18.54 -6.85 6.08
CA PRO A 153 -17.83 -7.74 6.98
C PRO A 153 -17.56 -6.99 8.29
N SER A 154 -17.80 -7.65 9.42
CA SER A 154 -17.57 -7.08 10.74
C SER A 154 -16.08 -6.76 10.96
N SER A 155 -15.77 -5.90 11.93
CA SER A 155 -14.37 -5.58 12.30
C SER A 155 -13.57 -6.85 12.64
N GLN A 156 -14.21 -7.81 13.32
CA GLN A 156 -13.62 -9.09 13.70
C GLN A 156 -13.33 -9.97 12.48
N GLU A 157 -14.25 -10.05 11.51
CA GLU A 157 -14.04 -10.81 10.27
C GLU A 157 -12.96 -10.20 9.38
N ARG A 158 -12.88 -8.86 9.31
CA ARG A 158 -11.78 -8.17 8.62
C ARG A 158 -10.45 -8.48 9.28
N HIS A 159 -10.38 -8.42 10.60
CA HIS A 159 -9.19 -8.77 11.36
C HIS A 159 -8.78 -10.22 11.08
N GLN A 160 -9.70 -11.18 11.13
CA GLN A 160 -9.42 -12.58 10.81
C GLN A 160 -8.98 -12.79 9.35
N ARG A 161 -9.56 -12.08 8.38
CA ARG A 161 -9.14 -12.14 6.98
C ARG A 161 -7.73 -11.59 6.79
N ILE A 162 -7.40 -10.48 7.45
CA ILE A 162 -6.06 -9.91 7.46
C ILE A 162 -5.09 -10.90 8.12
N LEU A 163 -5.44 -11.49 9.27
CA LEU A 163 -4.61 -12.50 9.94
C LEU A 163 -4.39 -13.74 9.05
N LYS A 164 -5.43 -14.24 8.39
CA LYS A 164 -5.32 -15.37 7.44
C LYS A 164 -4.49 -15.00 6.22
N ALA A 165 -4.62 -13.79 5.68
CA ALA A 165 -3.82 -13.31 4.57
C ALA A 165 -2.36 -13.14 4.97
N LEU A 166 -2.08 -12.54 6.13
CA LEU A 166 -0.74 -12.40 6.71
C LEU A 166 -0.12 -13.77 7.02
N GLN A 167 -0.92 -14.75 7.47
CA GLN A 167 -0.44 -16.12 7.70
C GLN A 167 -0.17 -16.85 6.39
N LYS A 168 -0.97 -16.61 5.34
CA LYS A 168 -0.74 -17.14 3.99
C LYS A 168 0.51 -16.52 3.37
N GLU A 169 0.72 -15.21 3.54
CA GLU A 169 1.93 -14.51 3.13
C GLU A 169 3.14 -14.91 3.96
N SER A 170 3.02 -15.11 5.27
CA SER A 170 4.12 -15.60 6.10
C SER A 170 4.51 -17.02 5.74
N LYS A 171 3.57 -17.91 5.41
CA LYS A 171 3.87 -19.26 4.90
C LYS A 171 4.47 -19.24 3.49
N LYS A 172 3.98 -18.37 2.59
CA LYS A 172 4.51 -18.23 1.22
C LYS A 172 5.89 -17.56 1.20
N SER A 173 6.12 -16.58 2.09
CA SER A 173 7.41 -15.95 2.31
C SER A 173 8.34 -16.85 3.09
N SER A 174 7.92 -17.58 4.12
CA SER A 174 8.77 -18.55 4.83
C SER A 174 9.15 -19.73 3.94
N GLY A 175 8.29 -20.15 3.01
CA GLY A 175 8.62 -21.11 1.96
C GLY A 175 9.57 -20.54 0.91
N ARG A 176 9.41 -19.27 0.52
CA ARG A 176 10.38 -18.57 -0.35
C ARG A 176 11.69 -18.26 0.36
N ILE A 177 11.68 -17.95 1.65
CA ILE A 177 12.84 -17.66 2.47
C ILE A 177 13.56 -18.97 2.79
N SER A 178 12.89 -20.10 3.00
CA SER A 178 13.56 -21.39 3.13
C SER A 178 14.12 -21.90 1.80
N PHE A 179 13.41 -21.70 0.67
CA PHE A 179 13.95 -22.00 -0.66
C PHE A 179 15.07 -21.04 -1.11
N MET A 180 15.01 -19.75 -0.78
CA MET A 180 16.06 -18.78 -1.11
C MET A 180 17.23 -18.78 -0.12
N LYS A 181 17.02 -19.18 1.14
CA LYS A 181 18.10 -19.40 2.12
C LYS A 181 18.86 -20.71 1.85
N LYS A 182 18.24 -21.67 1.15
CA LYS A 182 18.90 -22.91 0.68
C LYS A 182 19.40 -22.83 -0.77
N LYS A 183 18.98 -21.82 -1.55
CA LYS A 183 19.41 -21.60 -2.94
C LYS A 183 19.80 -20.13 -3.12
N ASN A 184 21.10 -19.84 -2.95
CA ASN A 184 21.81 -18.64 -3.38
C ASN A 184 21.44 -17.29 -2.74
N LEU A 185 21.84 -17.08 -1.48
CA LEU A 185 22.10 -15.71 -0.98
C LEU A 185 23.49 -15.52 -0.35
N GLY A 186 24.40 -16.49 -0.54
CA GLY A 186 25.81 -16.41 -0.16
C GLY A 186 26.78 -16.94 -1.23
N ILE A 187 26.29 -17.25 -2.44
CA ILE A 187 27.07 -17.89 -3.51
C ILE A 187 27.54 -16.88 -4.57
N GLU A 188 26.94 -15.69 -4.66
CA GLU A 188 27.38 -14.65 -5.63
C GLU A 188 28.37 -13.63 -5.03
N GLU A 189 28.25 -13.27 -3.74
CA GLU A 189 29.17 -12.30 -3.08
C GLU A 189 30.64 -12.74 -3.09
N ASN A 190 30.90 -14.05 -2.95
CA ASN A 190 32.26 -14.61 -3.01
C ASN A 190 32.74 -14.87 -4.45
N ARG A 191 31.84 -14.81 -5.44
CA ARG A 191 32.16 -15.17 -6.83
C ARG A 191 32.94 -14.06 -7.52
N LEU A 192 32.60 -12.79 -7.28
CA LEU A 192 33.31 -11.67 -7.90
C LEU A 192 34.68 -11.43 -7.27
N LEU A 193 34.81 -11.58 -5.94
CA LEU A 193 36.12 -11.53 -5.28
C LEU A 193 37.02 -12.70 -5.69
N SER A 194 36.45 -13.87 -6.04
CA SER A 194 37.23 -14.96 -6.63
C SER A 194 37.74 -14.68 -8.05
N LEU A 195 37.28 -13.61 -8.71
CA LEU A 195 37.87 -13.16 -9.99
C LEU A 195 39.21 -12.45 -9.78
N LEU A 196 39.53 -12.04 -8.54
CA LEU A 196 40.82 -11.45 -8.16
C LEU A 196 41.90 -12.54 -8.04
N ASN A 197 42.20 -13.21 -9.15
CA ASN A 197 43.21 -14.28 -9.19
C ASN A 197 44.65 -13.74 -9.24
N ASN A 198 44.83 -12.48 -9.66
CA ASN A 198 46.15 -11.83 -9.70
C ASN A 198 46.37 -10.95 -8.45
N GLU A 199 47.56 -11.02 -7.86
CA GLU A 199 48.00 -10.14 -6.77
C GLU A 199 48.00 -8.66 -7.17
N ASP A 200 48.39 -8.33 -8.41
CA ASP A 200 48.34 -6.93 -8.89
C ASP A 200 46.92 -6.38 -8.88
N LEU A 201 45.93 -7.21 -9.24
CA LEU A 201 44.53 -6.79 -9.26
C LEU A 201 43.98 -6.64 -7.83
N LYS A 202 44.38 -7.50 -6.90
CA LYS A 202 44.02 -7.38 -5.47
C LYS A 202 44.59 -6.11 -4.87
N THR A 203 45.87 -5.80 -5.12
CA THR A 203 46.51 -4.60 -4.60
C THR A 203 45.84 -3.34 -5.16
N LEU A 204 45.60 -3.28 -6.47
CA LEU A 204 44.85 -2.18 -7.11
C LEU A 204 43.45 -2.02 -6.54
N PHE A 205 42.70 -3.11 -6.37
CA PHE A 205 41.36 -3.03 -5.78
C PHE A 205 41.40 -2.55 -4.34
N SER A 206 42.36 -3.00 -3.53
CA SER A 206 42.52 -2.55 -2.14
C SER A 206 42.85 -1.04 -2.06
N LEU A 207 43.68 -0.54 -2.99
CA LEU A 207 44.01 0.87 -3.11
C LEU A 207 42.78 1.71 -3.53
N ALA A 208 42.05 1.23 -4.54
CA ALA A 208 40.81 1.86 -5.00
C ALA A 208 39.76 1.91 -3.88
N LYS A 209 39.59 0.82 -3.13
CA LYS A 209 38.69 0.73 -1.99
C LYS A 209 39.03 1.77 -0.91
N LYS A 210 40.33 1.96 -0.62
CA LYS A 210 40.81 2.94 0.37
C LYS A 210 40.53 4.40 -0.06
N ASN A 211 40.57 4.69 -1.35
CA ASN A 211 40.45 6.05 -1.89
C ASN A 211 39.05 6.39 -2.44
N SER A 212 38.15 5.41 -2.54
CA SER A 212 36.81 5.59 -3.12
C SER A 212 35.89 6.42 -2.20
N GLN A 213 35.57 7.64 -2.64
CA GLN A 213 34.60 8.51 -1.96
C GLN A 213 33.19 7.88 -1.89
N PRO A 214 32.64 7.27 -2.95
CA PRO A 214 31.34 6.61 -2.88
C PRO A 214 31.27 5.53 -1.80
N LEU A 215 32.35 4.77 -1.64
CA LEU A 215 32.41 3.71 -0.65
C LEU A 215 32.48 4.24 0.79
N LYS A 216 33.23 5.33 1.00
CA LYS A 216 33.24 6.07 2.27
C LYS A 216 31.84 6.59 2.64
N VAL A 217 31.15 7.22 1.70
CA VAL A 217 29.78 7.72 1.90
C VAL A 217 28.83 6.57 2.24
N ALA A 218 28.93 5.44 1.53
CA ALA A 218 28.12 4.26 1.83
C ALA A 218 28.39 3.71 3.24
N MET A 219 29.64 3.74 3.71
CA MET A 219 30.01 3.36 5.07
C MET A 219 29.40 4.31 6.11
N ASP A 220 29.47 5.61 5.87
CA ASP A 220 28.85 6.63 6.74
C ASP A 220 27.33 6.46 6.80
N GLN A 221 26.69 6.05 5.71
CA GLN A 221 25.26 5.73 5.69
C GLN A 221 24.91 4.52 6.56
N ILE A 222 25.76 3.48 6.58
CA ILE A 222 25.60 2.35 7.50
C ILE A 222 25.70 2.83 8.95
N TYR A 223 26.70 3.66 9.25
CA TYR A 223 26.89 4.21 10.60
C TYR A 223 25.69 5.08 11.02
N LEU A 224 25.22 5.96 10.15
CA LEU A 224 24.02 6.77 10.39
C LEU A 224 22.78 5.90 10.64
N ALA A 225 22.58 4.84 9.85
CA ALA A 225 21.47 3.91 10.05
C ALA A 225 21.55 3.20 11.42
N GLN A 226 22.76 2.87 11.89
CA GLN A 226 22.96 2.31 13.22
C GLN A 226 22.63 3.31 14.32
N ILE A 227 23.02 4.58 14.18
CA ILE A 227 22.62 5.66 15.09
C ILE A 227 21.10 5.79 15.13
N LYS A 228 20.44 5.87 13.97
CA LYS A 228 18.97 5.95 13.88
C LYS A 228 18.29 4.75 14.54
N THR A 229 18.89 3.56 14.47
CA THR A 229 18.39 2.38 15.18
C THR A 229 18.49 2.55 16.69
N LYS A 230 19.60 3.10 17.20
CA LYS A 230 19.77 3.42 18.63
C LYS A 230 18.79 4.50 19.10
N GLU A 231 18.58 5.53 18.28
CA GLU A 231 17.59 6.58 18.53
C GLU A 231 16.17 6.01 18.57
N ALA A 232 15.78 5.20 17.58
CA ALA A 232 14.47 4.54 17.56
C ALA A 232 14.28 3.58 18.76
N PHE A 233 15.36 2.95 19.22
CA PHE A 233 15.32 2.13 20.44
C PHE A 233 15.15 2.99 21.71
N ARG A 234 15.87 4.11 21.83
CA ARG A 234 15.69 5.10 22.92
C ARG A 234 14.22 5.52 23.02
N ASN A 235 13.56 5.74 21.87
CA ASN A 235 12.17 6.17 21.83
C ASN A 235 11.20 5.20 22.53
N LEU A 236 11.58 3.95 22.78
CA LEU A 236 10.78 2.98 23.53
C LEU A 236 10.72 3.27 25.04
N PHE A 237 11.64 4.08 25.56
CA PHE A 237 11.79 4.37 26.98
C PHE A 237 11.31 5.80 27.32
N PRO A 238 10.88 6.03 28.58
CA PRO A 238 10.54 7.37 29.04
C PRO A 238 11.71 8.35 28.85
N ALA A 239 11.41 9.60 28.51
CA ALA A 239 12.36 10.69 28.48
C ALA A 239 12.35 11.42 29.84
N LEU A 240 13.54 11.77 30.33
CA LEU A 240 13.73 12.57 31.52
C LEU A 240 14.51 13.83 31.12
N GLY A 241 14.01 14.99 31.53
CA GLY A 241 14.63 16.28 31.27
C GLY A 241 14.57 17.18 32.49
N VAL A 242 15.44 18.19 32.49
CA VAL A 242 15.41 19.28 33.47
C VAL A 242 14.98 20.53 32.72
N GLU A 243 14.06 21.28 33.31
CA GLU A 243 13.51 22.50 32.74
C GLU A 243 13.87 23.67 33.65
N TYR A 244 14.40 24.74 33.06
CA TYR A 244 14.64 26.01 33.72
C TYR A 244 13.93 27.11 32.94
N THR A 245 13.03 27.83 33.59
CA THR A 245 12.35 28.98 32.97
C THR A 245 12.56 30.23 33.80
N SER A 246 12.82 31.34 33.12
CA SER A 246 12.94 32.66 33.73
C SER A 246 12.06 33.63 32.96
N THR A 247 10.95 34.02 33.56
CA THR A 247 9.97 34.91 32.94
C THR A 247 10.01 36.27 33.63
N LYS A 248 9.98 37.33 32.85
CA LYS A 248 9.67 38.68 33.32
C LYS A 248 8.46 39.16 32.54
N GLY A 249 7.53 39.83 33.20
CA GLY A 249 6.34 40.34 32.52
C GLY A 249 5.70 41.45 33.32
N GLU A 250 4.78 42.14 32.67
CA GLU A 250 3.93 43.15 33.28
C GLU A 250 2.51 42.58 33.35
N THR A 251 1.89 42.67 34.52
CA THR A 251 0.46 42.43 34.66
C THR A 251 -0.27 43.78 34.63
N ILE A 252 -1.61 43.78 34.61
CA ILE A 252 -2.42 45.01 34.67
C ILE A 252 -2.09 45.84 35.93
N VAL A 253 -1.55 45.20 36.97
CA VAL A 253 -1.34 45.82 38.29
C VAL A 253 0.14 46.02 38.62
N ASP A 254 1.03 45.07 38.29
CA ASP A 254 2.46 45.16 38.65
C ASP A 254 3.40 44.37 37.71
N PRO A 255 4.68 44.78 37.59
CA PRO A 255 5.72 43.97 36.98
C PRO A 255 6.10 42.78 37.87
N TYR A 256 6.33 41.62 37.25
CA TYR A 256 6.75 40.41 37.95
C TYR A 256 7.96 39.76 37.29
N LYS A 257 8.73 39.03 38.12
CA LYS A 257 9.85 38.19 37.71
C LYS A 257 9.70 36.83 38.36
N SER A 258 9.64 35.79 37.55
CA SER A 258 9.55 34.39 37.98
C SER A 258 10.73 33.60 37.48
N LYS A 259 11.23 32.69 38.31
CA LYS A 259 12.21 31.66 37.95
C LYS A 259 11.63 30.33 38.41
N SER A 260 11.58 29.33 37.54
CA SER A 260 11.17 27.97 37.90
C SER A 260 12.19 26.95 37.44
N TYR A 261 12.36 25.92 38.25
CA TYR A 261 13.14 24.74 37.94
C TYR A 261 12.20 23.55 38.05
N GLY A 262 12.20 22.67 37.07
CA GLY A 262 11.34 21.51 37.01
C GLY A 262 12.11 20.29 36.52
N ILE A 263 11.63 19.11 36.91
CA ILE A 263 12.05 17.85 36.30
C ILE A 263 10.85 17.38 35.48
N LYS A 264 11.08 17.09 34.20
CA LYS A 264 10.04 16.65 33.27
C LYS A 264 10.28 15.19 32.92
N MET A 265 9.28 14.34 33.19
CA MET A 265 9.27 12.95 32.76
C MET A 265 8.16 12.75 31.73
N GLU A 266 8.52 12.30 30.53
CA GLU A 266 7.58 12.04 29.45
C GLU A 266 7.57 10.54 29.13
N HIS A 267 6.41 9.90 29.25
CA HIS A 267 6.22 8.52 28.83
C HIS A 267 4.91 8.35 28.07
N ILE A 268 4.98 7.73 26.89
CA ILE A 268 3.79 7.47 26.09
C ILE A 268 3.27 6.08 26.44
N LEU A 269 2.13 6.03 27.14
CA LEU A 269 1.54 4.79 27.65
C LEU A 269 1.05 3.86 26.54
N TYR A 270 0.52 4.41 25.44
CA TYR A 270 -0.02 3.61 24.35
C TYR A 270 0.11 4.33 23.01
N ASP A 271 0.58 3.61 21.99
CA ASP A 271 0.78 4.12 20.63
C ASP A 271 0.47 3.08 19.55
N HIS A 272 -0.35 2.07 19.83
CA HIS A 272 -0.61 0.97 18.90
C HIS A 272 0.66 0.26 18.39
N LYS A 273 1.72 0.19 19.20
CA LYS A 273 3.02 -0.43 18.87
C LYS A 273 3.83 0.31 17.79
N GLN A 274 3.47 1.55 17.45
CA GLN A 274 4.14 2.31 16.39
C GLN A 274 5.64 2.45 16.63
N ARG A 275 6.10 2.72 17.87
CA ARG A 275 7.53 2.81 18.19
C ARG A 275 8.28 1.50 18.02
N LYS A 276 7.66 0.36 18.39
CA LYS A 276 8.25 -0.97 18.19
C LYS A 276 8.43 -1.24 16.69
N LEU A 277 7.43 -0.91 15.88
CA LEU A 277 7.49 -1.01 14.42
C LEU A 277 8.54 -0.06 13.84
N SER A 278 8.65 1.16 14.37
CA SER A 278 9.69 2.13 13.97
C SER A 278 11.09 1.59 14.22
N TRP A 279 11.36 1.00 15.40
CA TRP A 279 12.65 0.37 15.68
C TRP A 279 12.95 -0.83 14.76
N GLN A 280 11.95 -1.67 14.50
CA GLN A 280 12.09 -2.79 13.55
C GLN A 280 12.36 -2.30 12.12
N ARG A 281 11.70 -1.22 11.69
CA ARG A 281 11.94 -0.57 10.40
C ARG A 281 13.38 -0.07 10.30
N GLU A 282 13.90 0.62 11.32
CA GLU A 282 15.29 1.11 11.27
C GLU A 282 16.32 -0.04 11.25
N LYS A 283 16.04 -1.17 11.92
CA LYS A 283 16.88 -2.38 11.76
C LYS A 283 16.93 -2.90 10.33
N ILE A 284 15.80 -2.86 9.61
CA ILE A 284 15.75 -3.22 8.19
C ILE A 284 16.55 -2.21 7.36
N ASN A 285 16.44 -0.91 7.66
CA ASN A 285 17.23 0.13 6.98
C ASN A 285 18.73 -0.06 7.13
N VAL A 286 19.23 -0.54 8.29
CA VAL A 286 20.65 -0.91 8.45
C VAL A 286 21.04 -2.04 7.49
N ALA A 287 20.19 -3.06 7.34
CA ALA A 287 20.45 -4.16 6.40
C ALA A 287 20.45 -3.67 4.94
N ILE A 288 19.52 -2.77 4.58
CA ILE A 288 19.49 -2.14 3.26
C ILE A 288 20.75 -1.32 3.01
N ALA A 289 21.20 -0.52 3.96
CA ALA A 289 22.43 0.27 3.84
C ALA A 289 23.66 -0.62 3.62
N ARG A 290 23.74 -1.78 4.29
CA ARG A 290 24.81 -2.77 4.07
C ARG A 290 24.77 -3.34 2.65
N LYS A 291 23.58 -3.72 2.15
CA LYS A 291 23.44 -4.20 0.77
C LYS A 291 23.79 -3.14 -0.27
N ASN A 292 23.49 -1.87 0.01
CA ASN A 292 23.92 -0.77 -0.85
C ASN A 292 25.45 -0.59 -0.87
N TYR A 293 26.12 -0.72 0.28
CA TYR A 293 27.59 -0.70 0.36
C TYR A 293 28.20 -1.84 -0.46
N GLU A 294 27.72 -3.07 -0.30
CA GLU A 294 28.19 -4.23 -1.08
C GLU A 294 27.98 -4.02 -2.59
N LYS A 295 26.84 -3.45 -2.99
CA LYS A 295 26.58 -3.09 -4.39
C LYS A 295 27.61 -2.09 -4.92
N ILE A 296 27.92 -1.05 -4.16
CA ILE A 296 28.89 -0.02 -4.55
C ILE A 296 30.30 -0.62 -4.62
N GLU A 297 30.66 -1.48 -3.67
CA GLU A 297 31.92 -2.22 -3.66
C GLU A 297 32.08 -3.10 -4.90
N ASN A 298 31.04 -3.84 -5.28
CA ASN A 298 31.04 -4.68 -6.48
C ASN A 298 31.15 -3.86 -7.77
N ASN A 299 30.49 -2.69 -7.84
CA ASN A 299 30.62 -1.78 -8.98
C ASN A 299 32.06 -1.26 -9.09
N LEU A 300 32.67 -0.86 -7.96
CA LEU A 300 34.07 -0.43 -7.93
C LEU A 300 35.00 -1.54 -8.40
N LEU A 301 34.77 -2.78 -7.96
CA LEU A 301 35.53 -3.95 -8.41
C LEU A 301 35.43 -4.13 -9.93
N PHE A 302 34.22 -4.03 -10.49
CA PHE A 302 34.00 -4.14 -11.93
C PHE A 302 34.72 -3.03 -12.71
N GLU A 303 34.69 -1.79 -12.22
CA GLU A 303 35.41 -0.66 -12.84
C GLU A 303 36.92 -0.87 -12.83
N VAL A 304 37.50 -1.31 -11.70
CA VAL A 304 38.92 -1.62 -11.59
C VAL A 304 39.31 -2.76 -12.53
N LEU A 305 38.51 -3.83 -12.57
CA LEU A 305 38.77 -4.98 -13.45
C LEU A 305 38.74 -4.56 -14.92
N LYS A 306 37.73 -3.79 -15.32
CA LYS A 306 37.60 -3.25 -16.68
C LYS A 306 38.84 -2.41 -17.05
N ALA A 307 39.24 -1.48 -16.19
CA ALA A 307 40.38 -0.61 -16.43
C ALA A 307 41.71 -1.41 -16.52
N TYR A 308 41.92 -2.38 -15.63
CA TYR A 308 43.09 -3.23 -15.64
C TYR A 308 43.22 -4.01 -16.95
N TYR A 309 42.15 -4.70 -17.38
CA TYR A 309 42.20 -5.47 -18.61
C TYR A 309 42.28 -4.60 -19.85
N GLN A 310 41.71 -3.40 -19.83
CA GLN A 310 41.89 -2.42 -20.90
C GLN A 310 43.36 -2.03 -21.05
N VAL A 311 44.05 -1.67 -19.97
CA VAL A 311 45.49 -1.36 -20.03
C VAL A 311 46.31 -2.56 -20.49
N TYR A 312 45.96 -3.76 -20.03
CA TYR A 312 46.62 -5.00 -20.44
C TYR A 312 46.48 -5.27 -21.95
N THR A 313 45.28 -5.07 -22.51
CA THR A 313 45.05 -5.25 -23.95
C THR A 313 45.80 -4.23 -24.79
N GLU A 314 45.84 -2.96 -24.36
CA GLU A 314 46.57 -1.90 -25.08
C GLU A 314 48.08 -2.15 -25.05
N LYS A 315 48.64 -2.56 -23.89
CA LYS A 315 50.06 -2.94 -23.79
C LYS A 315 50.42 -4.07 -24.75
N LYS A 316 49.60 -5.13 -24.80
CA LYS A 316 49.82 -6.24 -25.75
C LYS A 316 49.73 -5.80 -27.20
N ALA A 317 48.82 -4.88 -27.53
CA ALA A 317 48.72 -4.33 -28.88
C ALA A 317 49.99 -3.54 -29.24
N LEU A 318 50.51 -2.74 -28.31
CA LEU A 318 51.73 -1.96 -28.50
C LEU A 318 52.96 -2.86 -28.67
N GLU A 319 53.13 -3.89 -27.82
CA GLU A 319 54.18 -4.90 -27.96
C GLU A 319 54.13 -5.59 -29.34
N ALA A 320 52.93 -5.93 -29.82
CA ALA A 320 52.77 -6.55 -31.13
C ALA A 320 53.16 -5.61 -32.29
N ILE A 321 52.86 -4.31 -32.17
CA ILE A 321 53.24 -3.30 -33.15
C ILE A 321 54.76 -3.09 -33.14
N GLU A 322 55.39 -3.00 -31.97
CA GLU A 322 56.85 -2.85 -31.84
C GLU A 322 57.59 -4.03 -32.49
N ILE A 323 57.12 -5.25 -32.28
CA ILE A 323 57.67 -6.45 -32.93
C ILE A 323 57.56 -6.34 -34.46
N GLN A 324 56.41 -5.89 -34.99
CA GLN A 324 56.23 -5.71 -36.44
C GLN A 324 57.15 -4.63 -37.02
N VAL A 325 57.35 -3.52 -36.30
CA VAL A 325 58.27 -2.45 -36.71
C VAL A 325 59.70 -2.97 -36.73
N SER A 326 60.13 -3.68 -35.68
CA SER A 326 61.48 -4.25 -35.61
C SER A 326 61.75 -5.27 -36.73
N ILE A 327 60.76 -6.12 -37.08
CA ILE A 327 60.87 -7.06 -38.21
C ILE A 327 60.96 -6.31 -39.55
N ARG A 328 60.34 -5.14 -39.67
CA ARG A 328 60.39 -4.33 -40.90
C ARG A 328 61.71 -3.56 -41.06
N GLU A 329 62.37 -3.25 -39.95
CA GLU A 329 63.66 -2.54 -39.92
C GLU A 329 64.88 -3.49 -40.02
N SER A 330 64.68 -4.81 -39.92
CA SER A 330 65.73 -5.84 -40.07
C SER A 330 65.73 -6.50 -41.45
#